data_AF-A0A2S7KYF8-F1
#
_entry.id   AF-A0A2S7KYF8-F1
#
_cell.length_a   1.000
_cell.length_b   1.000
_cell.length_c   1.000
_cell.angle_alpha   90.00
_cell.angle_beta   90.00
_cell.angle_gamma   90.00
#
_symmetry.space_group_name_H-M   'P 1'
#
loop_
_entity.id
_entity.type
_entity.pdbx_description
1 polymer ?
#
loop_
_entity_poly.entity_id
_entity_poly.type
_entity_poly.pdbx_seq_one_letter_code
_entity_poly.pdbx_strand_id
1 'polypeptide(L)' 'MFLIDSVLLAPLKGVIFIAEKVNEVINKETSDEGTIKERLMGLQLKFEMDEIDEEEYDKREDELLGLLENIRKENKIK' A
#
# COMPACT_ATOMS: atom_id res chain seq x y z
N MET A 1 -15.21 -26.53 -6.19
CA MET A 1 -15.72 -25.18 -6.51
C MET A 1 -15.30 -24.26 -5.38
N PHE A 2 -14.27 -23.43 -5.59
CA PHE A 2 -14.04 -22.16 -4.87
C PHE A 2 -12.84 -21.48 -5.54
N LEU A 3 -13.11 -20.71 -6.60
CA LEU A 3 -12.10 -19.89 -7.29
C LEU A 3 -11.98 -18.50 -6.62
N ILE A 4 -12.43 -18.37 -5.37
CA ILE A 4 -12.63 -17.08 -4.68
C ILE A 4 -11.54 -16.81 -3.64
N ASP A 5 -10.92 -17.85 -3.06
CA ASP A 5 -9.86 -17.67 -2.05
C ASP A 5 -8.57 -17.07 -2.64
N SER A 6 -8.30 -17.29 -3.93
CA SER A 6 -7.11 -16.74 -4.59
C SER A 6 -7.33 -15.34 -5.20
N VAL A 7 -8.57 -14.84 -5.20
CA VAL A 7 -8.91 -13.50 -5.71
C VAL A 7 -8.88 -12.45 -4.60
N LEU A 8 -9.04 -12.84 -3.34
CA LEU A 8 -8.84 -11.92 -2.19
C LEU A 8 -7.37 -11.59 -1.95
N LEU A 9 -6.44 -12.47 -2.36
CA LEU A 9 -5.00 -12.20 -2.42
C LEU A 9 -4.55 -11.56 -3.76
N ALA A 10 -5.47 -11.37 -4.71
CA ALA A 10 -5.19 -10.73 -5.99
C ALA A 10 -4.97 -9.20 -5.96
N PRO A 11 -5.37 -8.40 -4.94
CA PRO A 11 -5.03 -6.97 -4.94
C PRO A 11 -3.56 -6.72 -4.62
N LEU A 12 -2.85 -7.65 -3.93
CA LEU A 12 -1.42 -7.49 -3.61
C LEU A 12 -0.54 -7.38 -4.87
N LYS A 13 -0.87 -8.12 -5.94
CA LYS A 13 -0.18 -7.99 -7.24
C LYS A 13 -0.47 -6.67 -7.94
N GLY A 14 -1.63 -6.06 -7.69
CA GLY A 14 -1.97 -4.74 -8.21
C GLY A 14 -1.16 -3.61 -7.56
N VAL A 15 -0.87 -3.74 -6.26
CA VAL A 15 -0.05 -2.77 -5.51
C VAL A 15 1.43 -2.88 -5.90
N ILE A 16 1.98 -4.09 -6.06
CA ILE A 16 3.37 -4.30 -6.48
C ILE A 16 3.62 -3.77 -7.91
N PHE A 17 2.67 -3.98 -8.85
CA PHE A 17 2.79 -3.43 -10.20
C PHE A 17 2.71 -1.89 -10.24
N ILE A 18 2.00 -1.28 -9.29
CA ILE A 18 2.06 0.17 -9.09
C ILE A 18 3.36 0.57 -8.39
N ALA A 19 3.86 -0.19 -7.42
CA ALA A 19 5.08 0.09 -6.66
C ALA A 19 6.34 0.14 -7.55
N GLU A 20 6.51 -0.81 -8.47
CA GLU A 20 7.62 -0.77 -9.45
C GLU A 20 7.56 0.47 -10.36
N LYS A 21 6.35 0.91 -10.72
CA LYS A 21 6.14 2.09 -11.58
C LYS A 21 6.21 3.41 -10.81
N VAL A 22 6.01 3.37 -9.49
CA VAL A 22 6.04 4.50 -8.58
C VAL A 22 7.46 4.76 -8.07
N ASN A 23 8.34 3.76 -8.00
CA ASN A 23 9.76 3.96 -7.64
C ASN A 23 10.49 4.93 -8.60
N GLU A 24 10.11 4.96 -9.89
CA GLU A 24 10.60 5.94 -10.86
C GLU A 24 10.04 7.37 -10.67
N VAL A 25 8.89 7.51 -9.98
CA VAL A 25 8.16 8.78 -9.82
C VAL A 25 8.33 9.39 -8.41
N ILE A 26 8.50 8.58 -7.37
CA ILE A 26 8.67 9.04 -5.97
C ILE A 26 9.94 9.87 -5.79
N ASN A 27 11.02 9.57 -6.51
CA ASN A 27 12.24 10.39 -6.49
C ASN A 27 12.01 11.84 -6.94
N LYS A 28 10.84 12.18 -7.52
CA LYS A 28 10.52 13.52 -8.01
C LYS A 28 9.51 14.30 -7.18
N GLU A 29 8.75 13.68 -6.28
CA GLU A 29 7.71 14.38 -5.51
C GLU A 29 7.75 14.02 -4.03
N THR A 30 8.35 14.89 -3.22
CA THR A 30 8.27 14.92 -1.74
C THR A 30 6.85 15.35 -1.31
N SER A 31 5.86 14.52 -1.62
CA SER A 31 4.45 14.73 -1.26
C SER A 31 4.07 13.86 -0.07
N ASP A 32 3.13 14.34 0.76
CA ASP A 32 2.59 13.58 1.90
C ASP A 32 2.03 12.21 1.45
N GLU A 33 1.47 12.13 0.24
CA GLU A 33 1.03 10.86 -0.37
C GLU A 33 2.22 9.94 -0.72
N GLY A 34 3.35 10.50 -1.16
CA GLY A 34 4.56 9.74 -1.46
C GLY A 34 5.11 9.02 -0.24
N THR A 35 5.18 9.72 0.90
CA THR A 35 5.63 9.14 2.17
C THR A 35 4.75 7.99 2.65
N ILE A 36 3.42 8.07 2.46
CA ILE A 36 2.53 6.96 2.84
C ILE A 36 2.72 5.75 1.92
N LYS A 37 2.91 5.97 0.61
CA LYS A 37 3.21 4.88 -0.33
C LYS A 37 4.52 4.18 -0.01
N GLU A 38 5.57 4.92 0.38
CA GLU A 38 6.83 4.31 0.85
C GLU A 38 6.62 3.43 2.08
N ARG A 39 5.80 3.88 3.04
CA ARG A 39 5.48 3.09 4.24
C ARG A 39 4.72 1.81 3.91
N LEU A 40 3.76 1.87 2.97
CA LEU A 40 3.06 0.68 2.49
C LEU A 40 4.01 -0.33 1.83
N MET A 41 4.96 0.14 1.00
CA MET A 41 5.99 -0.73 0.42
C MET A 41 6.87 -1.37 1.50
N GLY A 42 7.28 -0.60 2.51
CA GLY A 42 8.05 -1.12 3.64
C GLY A 42 7.28 -2.15 4.45
N LEU A 43 5.96 -1.97 4.62
CA LEU A 43 5.09 -2.92 5.32
C LEU A 43 4.97 -4.25 4.55
N GLN A 44 4.79 -4.18 3.22
CA GLN A 44 4.77 -5.35 2.34
C GLN A 44 6.04 -6.19 2.45
N LEU A 45 7.22 -5.54 2.40
CA LEU A 45 8.50 -6.24 2.51
C LEU A 45 8.64 -6.98 3.84
N LYS A 46 8.17 -6.37 4.95
CA LYS A 46 8.22 -7.02 6.27
C LYS A 46 7.34 -8.26 6.33
N PHE A 47 6.15 -8.20 5.73
CA PHE A 47 5.27 -9.36 5.63
C PHE A 47 5.88 -10.46 4.75
N GLU A 48 6.45 -10.10 3.59
CA GLU A 48 7.13 -11.05 2.69
C GLU A 48 8.38 -11.70 3.32
N MET A 49 9.01 -11.01 4.27
CA MET A 49 10.15 -11.52 5.04
C MET A 49 9.74 -12.29 6.30
N ASP A 50 8.44 -12.56 6.50
CA ASP A 50 7.87 -13.17 7.70
C ASP A 50 8.24 -12.42 9.00
N GLU A 51 8.56 -11.12 8.93
CA GLU A 51 8.85 -10.28 10.11
C GLU A 51 7.58 -9.85 10.86
N ILE A 52 6.44 -9.87 10.17
CA ILE A 52 5.10 -9.62 10.72
C ILE A 52 4.13 -10.67 10.19
N ASP A 53 3.08 -10.96 10.95
CA ASP A 53 2.00 -11.84 10.52
C ASP A 53 0.94 -11.09 9.71
N GLU A 54 -0.02 -11.86 9.17
CA GLU A 54 -1.12 -11.35 8.34
C GLU A 54 -2.02 -10.39 9.12
N GLU A 55 -2.32 -10.68 10.39
CA GLU A 55 -3.17 -9.82 11.23
C GLU A 55 -2.53 -8.45 11.48
N GLU A 56 -1.22 -8.43 11.75
CA GLU A 56 -0.46 -7.20 11.94
C GLU A 56 -0.27 -6.43 10.62
N TYR A 57 -0.11 -7.14 9.51
CA TYR A 57 -0.06 -6.55 8.18
C TYR A 57 -1.38 -5.84 7.84
N ASP A 58 -2.51 -6.55 7.90
CA ASP A 58 -3.84 -6.04 7.54
C ASP A 58 -4.20 -4.79 8.34
N LYS A 59 -4.00 -4.85 9.66
CA LYS A 59 -4.28 -3.73 10.55
C LYS A 59 -3.49 -2.48 10.16
N ARG A 60 -2.20 -2.63 9.87
CA ARG A 60 -1.33 -1.51 9.51
C ARG A 60 -1.58 -1.00 8.09
N GLU A 61 -1.95 -1.90 7.18
CA GLU A 61 -2.31 -1.54 5.82
C GLU A 61 -3.57 -0.65 5.83
N ASP A 62 -4.61 -1.05 6.57
CA ASP A 62 -5.85 -0.27 6.71
C ASP A 62 -5.59 1.13 7.28
N GLU A 63 -4.75 1.25 8.31
CA GLU A 63 -4.36 2.54 8.90
C GLU A 63 -3.68 3.45 7.86
N LEU A 64 -2.72 2.92 7.10
CA LEU A 64 -1.99 3.67 6.06
C LEU A 64 -2.88 4.06 4.88
N LEU A 65 -3.76 3.16 4.44
CA LEU A 65 -4.72 3.44 3.37
C LEU A 65 -5.75 4.49 3.78
N GLY A 66 -6.23 4.45 5.03
CA GLY A 66 -7.11 5.48 5.56
C GLY A 66 -6.47 6.87 5.59
N LEU A 67 -5.20 6.96 5.98
CA LEU A 67 -4.44 8.22 5.92
C LEU A 67 -4.27 8.72 4.47
N LEU A 68 -3.95 7.82 3.53
CA LEU A 68 -3.83 8.16 2.12
C LEU A 68 -5.15 8.71 1.55
N GLU A 69 -6.28 8.12 1.93
CA GLU A 69 -7.60 8.59 1.52
C GLU A 69 -7.90 9.99 2.06
N ASN A 70 -7.56 10.26 3.32
CA ASN A 70 -7.73 11.58 3.94
C ASN A 70 -6.91 12.65 3.22
N ILE A 71 -5.62 12.39 2.95
CA ILE A 71 -4.76 13.32 2.21
C ILE A 71 -5.32 13.59 0.81
N ARG A 72 -5.81 12.56 0.12
CA ARG A 72 -6.44 12.71 -1.21
C ARG A 72 -7.73 13.52 -1.16
N LYS A 73 -8.53 13.36 -0.11
CA LYS A 73 -9.75 14.17 0.10
C LYS A 73 -9.38 15.63 0.33
N GLU A 74 -8.40 15.91 1.18
CA GLU A 74 -7.93 17.27 1.46
C GLU A 74 -7.36 17.96 0.21
N ASN A 75 -6.55 17.25 -0.57
CA ASN A 75 -5.99 17.79 -1.81
C ASN A 75 -7.01 18.02 -2.92
N LYS A 76 -8.19 17.39 -2.87
CA LYS A 76 -9.29 17.62 -3.82
C LYS A 76 -10.17 18.83 -3.48
N ILE A 77 -10.07 19.34 -2.24
CA ILE A 77 -10.92 20.45 -1.75
C ILE A 77 -10.19 21.81 -1.88
N LYS A 78 -8.86 21.80 -2.07
CA LYS A 78 -8.05 22.98 -2.44
C LYS A 78 -8.08 23.22 -3.95
#